data_AF-A0A961YME2-F1
#
_entry.id   AF-A0A961YME2-F1
#
_cell.length_a   1.000
_cell.length_b   1.000
_cell.length_c   1.000
_cell.angle_alpha   90.00
_cell.angle_beta   90.00
_cell.angle_gamma   90.00
#
_symmetry.space_group_name_H-M   'P 1'
#
loop_
_entity.id
_entity.type
_entity.pdbx_description
1 polymer ?
#
loop_
_entity_poly.entity_id
_entity_poly.type
_entity_poly.pdbx_seq_one_letter_code
_entity_poly.pdbx_strand_id
1 'polypeptide(L)' 'RHVDLRPFVLSGSDRVHAVPGGLTRVALREGSLVVNSSQGGGTKDTWVLYED' A
#
# COMPACT_ATOMS: atom_id res chain seq x y z
N ARG A 1 -7.87 -8.09 -10.09
CA ARG A 1 -7.35 -8.56 -8.79
C ARG A 1 -7.58 -7.45 -7.78
N HIS A 2 -8.00 -7.76 -6.56
CA HIS A 2 -8.26 -6.73 -5.54
C HIS A 2 -6.95 -6.29 -4.88
N VAL A 3 -6.90 -5.03 -4.50
CA VAL A 3 -5.70 -4.37 -3.99
C VAL A 3 -6.09 -3.55 -2.76
N ASP A 4 -5.21 -3.49 -1.78
CA ASP A 4 -5.26 -2.46 -0.75
C ASP A 4 -3.95 -1.69 -0.66
N LEU A 5 -4.03 -0.49 -0.10
CA LEU A 5 -2.90 0.42 0.09
C LEU A 5 -2.79 0.75 1.58
N ARG A 6 -1.60 0.55 2.14
CA ARG A 6 -1.25 1.00 3.48
C ARG A 6 -0.23 2.14 3.41
N PRO A 7 -0.67 3.41 3.47
CA PRO A 7 0.24 4.53 3.63
C PRO A 7 0.83 4.56 5.03
N PHE A 8 1.93 5.28 5.20
CA PHE A 8 2.55 5.52 6.50
C PHE A 8 2.58 7.01 6.79
N VAL A 9 2.02 7.39 7.94
CA VAL A 9 2.05 8.76 8.45
C VAL A 9 3.16 8.84 9.51
N LEU A 10 4.06 9.79 9.34
CA LEU A 10 5.15 10.08 10.27
C LEU A 10 4.79 11.32 11.08
N SER A 11 4.74 11.17 12.40
CA SER A 11 4.49 12.24 13.36
C SER A 11 5.75 12.54 14.14
N GLY A 12 6.20 13.80 14.10
CA GLY A 12 7.32 14.34 14.89
C GLY A 12 6.89 15.59 15.65
N SER A 13 7.81 16.18 16.42
CA SER A 13 7.53 17.38 17.23
C SER A 13 6.99 18.55 16.42
N ASP A 14 7.48 18.72 15.19
CA ASP A 14 7.26 19.93 14.41
C ASP A 14 6.25 19.72 13.26
N ARG A 15 5.99 18.46 12.87
CA ARG A 15 5.09 18.14 11.75
C ARG A 15 4.55 16.73 11.76
N VAL A 16 3.38 16.59 11.16
CA VAL A 16 2.77 15.32 10.76
C VAL A 16 2.71 15.29 9.24
N HIS A 17 3.23 14.23 8.61
CA HIS A 17 3.22 14.10 7.15
C HIS A 17 3.09 12.65 6.70
N ALA A 18 2.44 12.43 5.57
CA ALA A 18 2.42 11.13 4.90
C ALA A 18 3.64 11.02 3.97
N VAL A 19 4.26 9.84 3.93
CA VAL A 19 5.31 9.55 2.94
C VAL A 19 4.64 9.39 1.57
N PRO A 20 5.24 9.89 0.48
CA PRO A 20 4.71 9.68 -0.86
C PRO A 20 4.97 8.26 -1.36
N GLY A 21 4.20 7.34 -0.79
CA GLY A 21 4.28 5.92 -1.03
C GLY A 21 3.50 5.13 0.02
N GLY A 22 3.68 3.83 -0.01
CA GLY A 22 3.01 2.92 0.91
C GLY A 22 3.23 1.47 0.52
N LEU A 23 2.78 0.57 1.38
CA LEU A 23 2.74 -0.84 1.06
C LEU A 23 1.45 -1.13 0.28
N THR A 24 1.58 -1.47 -0.99
CA THR A 24 0.46 -2.00 -1.78
C THR A 24 0.43 -3.51 -1.64
N ARG A 25 -0.72 -4.09 -1.25
CA ARG A 25 -0.94 -5.54 -1.19
C ARG A 25 -1.98 -5.95 -2.22
N VAL A 26 -1.83 -7.14 -2.78
CA VAL A 26 -2.69 -7.65 -3.85
C VAL A 26 -3.19 -9.05 -3.54
N ALA A 27 -4.48 -9.29 -3.76
CA ALA A 27 -5.06 -10.62 -3.76
C ALA A 27 -4.69 -11.30 -5.09
N LEU A 28 -3.80 -12.30 -5.06
CA LEU A 28 -3.29 -12.95 -6.28
C LEU A 28 -4.28 -13.95 -6.89
N ARG A 29 -5.17 -14.51 -6.07
CA ARG A 29 -6.21 -15.46 -6.50
C ARG A 29 -7.39 -14.72 -7.12
N GLU A 30 -7.97 -15.30 -8.16
CA GLU A 30 -9.15 -14.75 -8.83
C GLU A 30 -10.35 -14.68 -7.89
N GLY A 31 -11.14 -13.60 -7.97
CA GLY A 31 -12.29 -13.36 -7.09
C GLY A 31 -11.96 -13.10 -5.61
N SER A 32 -10.75 -13.42 -5.14
CA SER A 32 -10.35 -13.22 -3.75
C SER A 32 -10.26 -11.74 -3.37
N LEU A 33 -10.71 -11.44 -2.16
CA LEU A 33 -10.52 -10.15 -1.47
C LEU A 33 -9.38 -10.21 -0.44
N VAL A 34 -8.82 -11.39 -0.18
CA VAL A 34 -7.79 -11.58 0.83
C VAL A 34 -6.42 -11.22 0.27
N VAL A 35 -5.85 -10.14 0.81
CA VAL A 35 -4.50 -9.65 0.45
C VAL A 35 -3.39 -10.10 1.40
N ASN A 36 -3.74 -10.83 2.46
CA ASN A 36 -2.78 -11.34 3.44
C ASN A 36 -1.82 -12.35 2.78
N SER A 37 -0.54 -12.32 3.14
CA SER A 37 0.49 -13.19 2.55
C SER A 37 0.35 -14.66 2.92
N SER A 38 -0.09 -14.99 4.14
CA SER A 38 -0.30 -16.39 4.56
C SER A 38 -1.42 -17.11 3.79
N GLN A 39 -2.25 -16.38 3.04
CA GLN A 39 -3.31 -16.91 2.18
C GLN A 39 -3.08 -16.62 0.69
N GLY A 40 -1.82 -16.38 0.29
CA GLY A 40 -1.46 -16.17 -1.11
C GLY A 40 -1.69 -14.76 -1.62
N GLY A 41 -1.69 -13.76 -0.73
CA GLY A 41 -1.53 -12.36 -1.10
C GLY A 41 -0.07 -12.02 -1.42
N GLY A 42 0.13 -10.98 -2.22
CA GLY A 42 1.45 -10.46 -2.60
C GLY A 42 1.58 -8.97 -2.38
N THR A 43 2.70 -8.39 -2.80
CA THR A 43 2.97 -6.95 -2.72
C THR A 43 3.25 -6.36 -4.10
N LYS A 44 3.08 -5.05 -4.23
CA LYS A 44 3.44 -4.26 -5.42
C LYS A 44 4.11 -2.95 -5.00
N ASP A 45 4.85 -2.37 -5.93
CA ASP A 45 5.35 -1.01 -5.80
C ASP A 45 4.19 0.00 -5.85
N THR A 46 4.33 1.08 -5.08
CA THR A 46 3.40 2.21 -5.04
C THR A 46 4.12 3.43 -5.57
N TRP A 47 3.72 3.95 -6.73
CA TRP A 47 4.27 5.19 -7.27
C TRP A 47 3.30 6.34 -7.03
N VAL A 48 3.79 7.39 -6.40
CA VAL A 48 3.08 8.67 -6.27
C VAL A 48 3.73 9.62 -7.27
N LEU A 49 2.96 10.02 -8.28
CA LEU A 49 3.43 10.93 -9.31
C LEU A 49 3.26 12.38 -8.84
N TYR A 50 4.22 13.21 -9.18
CA TYR A 50 4.17 14.66 -8.98
C TYR A 50 4.08 15.34 -10.35
N GLU A 51 3.45 16.50 -10.40
CA GLU A 51 3.53 17.37 -11.57
C GLU A 51 4.93 18.01 -11.64
N ASP A 52 5.41 18.26 -12.86
CA ASP A 52 6.71 18.92 -13.12
C ASP A 52 6.70 20.42 -12.74
#